data_AF-A0A1H7R1P4-F1
#
_entry.id   AF-A0A1H7R1P4-F1
#
_cell.length_a   1.000
_cell.length_b   1.000
_cell.length_c   1.000
_cell.angle_alpha   90.00
_cell.angle_beta   90.00
_cell.angle_gamma   90.00
#
_symmetry.space_group_name_H-M   'P 1'
#
loop_
_entity.id
_entity.type
_entity.pdbx_description
1 polymer ?
#
loop_
_entity_poly.entity_id
_entity_poly.type
_entity_poly.pdbx_seq_one_letter_code
_entity_poly.pdbx_strand_id
1 'polypeptide(L)'
;MNRNDYKSLIDRIEPDKGLEERIMKGMKQNQRQTTRMSRMGVAGVTAAIMLGLVVVTSLVLNLENEPAVSDIPVVQQGTGANTPPTAKVGHDPVTIPKIELPGESNVKADMIGLVVYQGNIYTQTGTQITPEIAKQLRGDKLGRSKSGITEWSTSDDYTELASTIGEMDIFTVKGYDADFRIMSYMEHDGEVYAELYEHLNGITVAKGEDIIGKLNLMGNMTSVKWQDFDSWNMGENKLRELSADAEVQAFVEALYEAKPIAAEPLFEQGIYETGPSEQKFLYIQLQDGTEVQLRLFKGGQYVRYANAPVFFQLEGAAFTTLWGLMEE
;
A
#
# COMPACT_ATOMS: atom_id res chain seq x y z
N MET A 1 2.91 -29.86 -16.13
CA MET A 1 4.03 -30.51 -15.40
C MET A 1 3.63 -30.63 -13.95
N ASN A 2 3.78 -31.81 -13.34
CA ASN A 2 3.31 -32.06 -11.96
C ASN A 2 4.50 -31.91 -10.97
N ARG A 3 4.19 -31.69 -9.69
CA ARG A 3 5.10 -31.44 -8.55
C ARG A 3 6.34 -32.35 -8.49
N ASN A 4 6.22 -33.59 -8.97
CA ASN A 4 7.31 -34.56 -8.97
C ASN A 4 8.36 -34.28 -10.06
N ASP A 5 7.96 -33.62 -11.15
CA ASP A 5 8.86 -33.31 -12.27
C ASP A 5 9.87 -32.23 -11.87
N TYR A 6 9.43 -31.21 -11.11
CA TYR A 6 10.28 -30.11 -10.64
C TYR A 6 11.32 -30.54 -9.60
N LYS A 7 10.93 -31.38 -8.63
CA LYS A 7 11.89 -31.94 -7.67
C LYS A 7 12.98 -32.76 -8.38
N SER A 8 12.60 -33.56 -9.38
CA SER A 8 13.56 -34.35 -10.14
C SER A 8 14.53 -33.52 -10.98
N LEU A 9 14.13 -32.31 -11.40
CA LEU A 9 14.97 -31.39 -12.16
C LEU A 9 15.95 -30.64 -11.26
N ILE A 10 15.53 -30.25 -10.05
CA ILE A 10 16.38 -29.57 -9.07
C ILE A 10 17.44 -30.53 -8.49
N ASP A 11 17.05 -31.78 -8.20
CA ASP A 11 17.97 -32.80 -7.68
C ASP A 11 19.05 -33.23 -8.69
N ARG A 12 18.91 -32.85 -9.97
CA ARG A 12 19.87 -33.13 -11.06
C ARG A 12 20.87 -32.01 -11.33
N ILE A 13 20.74 -30.86 -10.66
CA ILE A 13 21.68 -29.75 -10.82
C ILE A 13 22.85 -29.98 -9.86
N GLU A 14 23.91 -30.62 -10.35
CA GLU A 14 25.18 -30.68 -9.63
C GLU A 14 25.84 -29.30 -9.61
N PRO A 15 26.21 -28.76 -8.43
CA PRO A 15 26.92 -27.48 -8.36
C PRO A 15 28.29 -27.57 -9.05
N ASP A 16 28.59 -26.62 -9.95
CA ASP A 16 29.91 -26.43 -10.56
C ASP A 16 30.99 -26.36 -9.47
N LYS A 17 32.01 -27.22 -9.56
CA LYS A 17 33.08 -27.41 -8.55
C LYS A 17 33.99 -26.20 -8.31
N GLY A 18 33.72 -25.04 -8.92
CA GLY A 18 34.37 -23.77 -8.60
C GLY A 18 33.41 -22.66 -8.13
N LEU A 19 32.09 -22.92 -8.07
CA LEU A 19 31.10 -21.92 -7.70
C LEU A 19 31.27 -21.47 -6.24
N GLU A 20 31.55 -22.41 -5.35
CA GLU A 20 31.76 -22.16 -3.92
C GLU A 20 33.01 -21.30 -3.68
N GLU A 21 34.11 -21.52 -4.42
CA GLU A 21 35.31 -20.69 -4.34
C GLU A 21 35.09 -19.26 -4.88
N ARG A 22 34.32 -19.10 -5.97
CA ARG A 22 33.99 -17.76 -6.52
C ARG A 22 33.11 -16.98 -5.55
N ILE A 23 32.12 -17.62 -4.93
CA ILE A 23 31.24 -17.03 -3.93
C ILE A 23 32.05 -16.66 -2.67
N MET A 24 32.91 -17.55 -2.18
CA MET A 24 33.75 -17.27 -1.02
C MET A 24 34.79 -16.16 -1.26
N LYS A 25 35.32 -16.04 -2.48
CA LYS A 25 36.27 -14.97 -2.84
C LYS A 25 35.57 -13.61 -2.95
N GLY A 26 34.35 -13.57 -3.50
CA GLY A 26 33.50 -12.36 -3.51
C GLY A 26 33.08 -11.93 -2.10
N MET A 27 32.76 -12.89 -1.23
CA MET A 27 32.41 -12.62 0.17
C MET A 27 33.59 -12.05 0.97
N LYS A 28 34.80 -12.62 0.88
CA LYS A 28 35.98 -12.12 1.63
C LYS A 28 36.40 -10.70 1.30
N GLN A 29 36.08 -10.20 0.10
CA GLN A 29 36.43 -8.84 -0.32
C GLN A 29 35.49 -7.78 0.28
N ASN A 30 34.24 -8.16 0.60
CA ASN A 30 33.24 -7.31 1.25
C ASN A 30 33.13 -7.49 2.78
N GLN A 31 33.78 -8.51 3.34
CA GLN A 31 33.66 -8.88 4.77
C GLN A 31 34.71 -8.22 5.70
N ARG A 32 35.31 -7.09 5.31
CA ARG A 32 36.17 -6.29 6.20
C ARG A 32 35.40 -5.34 7.12
N GLN A 33 34.07 -5.29 7.03
CA GLN A 33 33.23 -4.70 8.07
C GLN A 33 32.10 -5.68 8.39
N THR A 34 31.79 -5.77 9.68
CA THR A 34 30.75 -6.58 10.35
C THR A 34 31.16 -8.00 10.77
N THR A 35 31.37 -8.12 12.07
CA THR A 35 31.67 -9.33 12.84
C THR A 35 30.39 -10.04 13.28
N ARG A 36 30.16 -11.22 12.70
CA ARG A 36 29.96 -12.54 13.35
C ARG A 36 28.96 -12.71 14.52
N MET A 37 27.85 -13.42 14.28
CA MET A 37 27.23 -14.53 15.08
C MET A 37 26.12 -15.20 14.21
N SER A 38 25.43 -16.27 14.60
CA SER A 38 25.82 -17.70 14.68
C SER A 38 24.52 -18.55 14.81
N ARG A 39 24.17 -19.31 13.77
CA ARG A 39 23.27 -20.50 13.67
C ARG A 39 22.18 -20.74 14.74
N MET A 40 20.91 -20.54 14.35
CA MET A 40 19.75 -21.43 14.62
C MET A 40 18.52 -20.98 13.80
N GLY A 41 17.87 -21.91 13.09
CA GLY A 41 16.52 -21.76 12.51
C GLY A 41 16.38 -20.86 11.28
N VAL A 42 16.03 -21.45 10.14
CA VAL A 42 15.68 -20.71 8.91
C VAL A 42 14.34 -20.00 9.14
N ALA A 43 14.40 -18.73 9.52
CA ALA A 43 13.32 -17.76 9.41
C ALA A 43 13.73 -16.74 8.34
N GLY A 44 12.78 -16.41 7.47
CA GLY A 44 13.00 -15.62 6.25
C GLY A 44 13.78 -14.35 6.50
N VAL A 45 14.78 -14.11 5.66
CA VAL A 45 15.54 -12.87 5.62
C VAL A 45 14.63 -11.77 5.09
N THR A 46 14.19 -10.88 5.95
CA THR A 46 13.92 -9.49 5.58
C THR A 46 14.76 -8.62 6.49
N ALA A 47 16.05 -8.49 6.12
CA ALA A 47 16.87 -7.41 6.60
C ALA A 47 16.20 -6.10 6.15
N ALA A 48 15.59 -5.40 7.10
CA ALA A 48 14.99 -4.09 6.91
C ALA A 48 16.10 -3.08 6.58
N ILE A 49 16.47 -3.01 5.30
CA ILE A 49 16.90 -1.74 4.74
C ILE A 49 15.59 -1.00 4.49
N MET A 50 15.36 0.08 5.22
CA MET A 50 14.30 1.07 4.97
C MET A 50 14.47 1.65 3.55
N LEU A 51 14.10 0.86 2.56
CA LEU A 51 13.98 1.23 1.15
C LEU A 51 12.48 1.22 0.90
N GLY A 52 11.91 2.40 0.70
CA GLY A 52 10.52 2.62 0.33
C GLY A 52 10.18 2.03 -1.04
N LEU A 53 10.20 0.70 -1.13
CA LEU A 53 9.58 -0.06 -2.21
C LEU A 53 8.16 -0.39 -1.77
N VAL A 54 7.28 0.60 -1.86
CA VAL A 54 5.84 0.31 -1.95
C VAL A 54 5.63 -0.34 -3.31
N VAL A 55 5.64 -1.67 -3.37
CA VAL A 55 5.22 -2.39 -4.58
C VAL A 55 3.74 -2.08 -4.78
N VAL A 56 3.44 -1.22 -5.75
CA VAL A 56 2.05 -0.93 -6.14
C VAL A 56 1.52 -2.15 -6.86
N THR A 57 0.76 -2.98 -6.16
CA THR A 57 -0.05 -4.02 -6.78
C THR A 57 -1.33 -3.38 -7.30
N SER A 58 -1.55 -3.49 -8.61
CA SER A 58 -2.90 -3.36 -9.16
C SER A 58 -3.68 -4.59 -8.73
N LEU A 59 -4.44 -4.45 -7.64
CA LEU A 59 -5.49 -5.36 -7.22
C LEU A 59 -6.57 -5.35 -8.29
N VAL A 60 -6.51 -6.32 -9.20
CA VAL A 60 -7.66 -6.74 -10.00
C VAL A 60 -8.21 -7.95 -9.25
N LEU A 61 -9.24 -7.74 -8.45
CA LEU A 61 -10.03 -8.84 -7.89
C LEU A 61 -11.05 -9.21 -8.96
N ASN A 62 -10.98 -10.45 -9.46
CA ASN A 62 -11.97 -10.99 -10.39
C ASN A 62 -13.34 -11.00 -9.70
N LEU A 63 -14.16 -10.01 -10.01
CA LEU A 63 -15.59 -10.05 -9.74
C LEU A 63 -16.19 -11.02 -10.77
N GLU A 64 -16.41 -12.28 -10.38
CA GLU A 64 -17.05 -13.26 -11.26
C GLU A 64 -18.47 -12.81 -11.63
N ASN A 65 -18.76 -12.98 -12.92
CA ASN A 65 -19.93 -12.49 -13.64
C ASN A 65 -21.26 -12.97 -13.04
N GLU A 66 -22.15 -12.04 -12.69
CA GLU A 66 -23.59 -12.28 -12.83
C GLU A 66 -24.01 -11.97 -14.29
N PRO A 67 -24.91 -12.77 -14.89
CA PRO A 67 -25.17 -12.72 -16.32
C PRO A 67 -25.90 -11.43 -16.71
N ALA A 68 -25.21 -10.54 -17.43
CA ALA A 68 -25.80 -9.40 -18.09
C ALA A 68 -26.77 -9.87 -19.19
N VAL A 69 -28.05 -9.50 -19.02
CA VAL A 69 -29.03 -9.50 -20.11
C VAL A 69 -28.55 -8.51 -21.16
N SER A 70 -28.52 -9.00 -22.39
CA SER A 70 -27.97 -8.36 -23.58
C SER A 70 -28.70 -7.08 -23.95
N ASP A 71 -27.96 -6.04 -24.33
CA ASP A 71 -28.29 -5.20 -25.47
C ASP A 71 -27.03 -4.46 -25.96
N ILE A 72 -26.66 -4.68 -27.23
CA ILE A 72 -25.63 -3.95 -27.99
C ILE A 72 -26.37 -2.93 -28.87
N PRO A 73 -25.98 -1.64 -28.92
CA PRO A 73 -25.12 -1.11 -30.01
C PRO A 73 -24.20 0.06 -29.54
N VAL A 74 -23.16 0.57 -30.20
CA VAL A 74 -22.49 0.39 -31.50
C VAL A 74 -21.14 1.15 -31.38
N VAL A 75 -20.13 0.69 -32.10
CA VAL A 75 -18.79 1.30 -32.23
C VAL A 75 -18.85 2.70 -32.85
N GLN A 76 -18.15 3.68 -32.27
CA GLN A 76 -17.56 4.78 -33.03
C GLN A 76 -16.11 5.07 -32.57
N GLN A 77 -15.23 4.99 -33.57
CA GLN A 77 -13.81 5.29 -33.55
C GLN A 77 -13.61 6.81 -33.65
N GLY A 78 -12.80 7.41 -32.78
CA GLY A 78 -12.49 8.85 -32.81
C GLY A 78 -11.16 9.16 -32.14
N THR A 79 -10.18 9.58 -32.95
CA THR A 79 -8.91 10.19 -32.59
C THR A 79 -9.10 11.49 -31.82
N GLY A 80 -8.51 11.63 -30.61
CA GLY A 80 -8.51 12.86 -29.82
C GLY A 80 -7.62 12.78 -28.58
N ALA A 81 -6.96 13.89 -28.23
CA ALA A 81 -5.92 14.01 -27.21
C ALA A 81 -6.27 13.43 -25.83
N ASN A 82 -5.30 12.74 -25.21
CA ASN A 82 -5.35 12.11 -23.89
C ASN A 82 -5.67 13.15 -22.80
N THR A 83 -6.95 13.34 -22.51
CA THR A 83 -7.42 14.05 -21.31
C THR A 83 -8.27 13.06 -20.52
N PRO A 84 -7.92 12.76 -19.26
CA PRO A 84 -8.66 11.79 -18.45
C PRO A 84 -10.09 12.26 -18.16
N PRO A 85 -11.03 11.32 -17.99
CA PRO A 85 -12.43 11.64 -17.91
C PRO A 85 -12.76 12.44 -16.64
N THR A 86 -13.57 13.47 -16.83
CA THR A 86 -14.18 14.28 -15.78
C THR A 86 -15.60 13.77 -15.56
N ALA A 87 -15.94 13.35 -14.34
CA ALA A 87 -17.28 12.87 -14.01
C ALA A 87 -18.26 14.03 -13.71
N LYS A 88 -19.55 13.89 -14.03
CA LYS A 88 -20.60 14.91 -13.79
C LYS A 88 -21.13 14.87 -12.34
N VAL A 89 -21.75 15.98 -11.91
CA VAL A 89 -22.20 16.32 -10.54
C VAL A 89 -23.44 15.54 -10.09
N GLY A 90 -23.43 15.15 -8.80
CA GLY A 90 -24.19 14.05 -8.19
C GLY A 90 -23.20 12.94 -7.88
N HIS A 91 -22.90 12.66 -6.62
CA HIS A 91 -21.85 11.71 -6.27
C HIS A 91 -22.48 10.52 -5.55
N ASP A 92 -22.61 9.43 -6.28
CA ASP A 92 -23.00 8.16 -5.69
C ASP A 92 -21.86 7.68 -4.80
N PRO A 93 -22.14 7.28 -3.54
CA PRO A 93 -21.14 6.65 -2.70
C PRO A 93 -20.51 5.43 -3.38
N VAL A 94 -19.23 5.19 -3.11
CA VAL A 94 -18.51 4.00 -3.58
C VAL A 94 -18.54 2.95 -2.49
N THR A 95 -19.21 1.82 -2.74
CA THR A 95 -19.13 0.65 -1.86
C THR A 95 -17.88 -0.14 -2.20
N ILE A 96 -16.99 -0.28 -1.22
CA ILE A 96 -15.81 -1.13 -1.31
C ILE A 96 -16.21 -2.50 -0.76
N PRO A 97 -16.18 -3.57 -1.57
CA PRO A 97 -16.51 -4.91 -1.09
C PRO A 97 -15.50 -5.34 -0.03
N LYS A 98 -15.92 -6.29 0.82
CA LYS A 98 -14.98 -6.95 1.72
C LYS A 98 -13.96 -7.71 0.88
N ILE A 99 -12.70 -7.75 1.32
CA ILE A 99 -11.69 -8.54 0.61
C ILE A 99 -12.05 -10.02 0.73
N GLU A 100 -12.14 -10.68 -0.41
CA GLU A 100 -12.15 -12.13 -0.54
C GLU A 100 -10.89 -12.51 -1.32
N LEU A 101 -10.04 -13.39 -0.77
CA LEU A 101 -8.91 -13.90 -1.56
C LEU A 101 -9.46 -14.90 -2.59
N PRO A 102 -8.99 -14.84 -3.84
CA PRO A 102 -9.44 -15.78 -4.86
C PRO A 102 -9.04 -17.21 -4.48
N GLY A 103 -9.90 -18.18 -4.77
CA GLY A 103 -9.62 -19.60 -4.55
C GLY A 103 -8.57 -20.19 -5.51
N GLU A 104 -8.14 -19.44 -6.53
CA GLU A 104 -7.05 -19.80 -7.43
C GLU A 104 -5.90 -18.79 -7.29
N SER A 105 -4.65 -19.30 -7.20
CA SER A 105 -3.50 -18.44 -6.99
C SER A 105 -3.29 -17.47 -8.14
N ASN A 106 -3.38 -16.19 -7.83
CA ASN A 106 -2.65 -15.17 -8.56
C ASN A 106 -1.47 -14.75 -7.66
N VAL A 107 -0.28 -14.61 -8.23
CA VAL A 107 0.98 -14.28 -7.54
C VAL A 107 0.94 -12.91 -6.82
N LYS A 108 -0.21 -12.23 -6.83
CA LYS A 108 -0.43 -10.88 -6.32
C LYS A 108 -0.96 -10.88 -4.87
N ALA A 109 -1.60 -11.96 -4.42
CA ALA A 109 -2.16 -12.07 -3.07
C ALA A 109 -1.10 -12.21 -1.98
N ASP A 110 0.03 -12.88 -2.26
CA ASP A 110 1.13 -13.08 -1.29
C ASP A 110 1.89 -11.80 -0.89
N MET A 111 1.63 -10.65 -1.53
CA MET A 111 2.46 -9.44 -1.36
C MET A 111 1.91 -8.38 -0.40
N ILE A 112 0.64 -8.46 0.03
CA ILE A 112 0.07 -7.48 0.96
C ILE A 112 -0.07 -8.11 2.34
N GLY A 113 0.63 -7.56 3.33
CA GLY A 113 0.45 -7.95 4.73
C GLY A 113 -1.00 -7.71 5.16
N LEU A 114 -1.64 -8.71 5.75
CA LEU A 114 -3.00 -8.60 6.26
C LEU A 114 -3.18 -9.28 7.62
N VAL A 115 -4.13 -8.78 8.39
CA VAL A 115 -4.55 -9.31 9.69
C VAL A 115 -6.08 -9.25 9.79
N VAL A 116 -6.69 -10.36 10.21
CA VAL A 116 -8.12 -10.42 10.55
C VAL A 116 -8.31 -9.99 12.00
N TYR A 117 -9.18 -9.00 12.25
CA TYR A 117 -9.51 -8.55 13.60
C TYR A 117 -10.98 -8.14 13.69
N GLN A 118 -11.70 -8.69 14.67
CA GLN A 118 -13.15 -8.54 14.82
C GLN A 118 -13.96 -8.81 13.54
N GLY A 119 -13.48 -9.79 12.75
CA GLY A 119 -14.08 -10.13 11.46
C GLY A 119 -13.79 -9.16 10.32
N ASN A 120 -13.04 -8.08 10.55
CA ASN A 120 -12.59 -7.14 9.52
C ASN A 120 -11.18 -7.51 9.04
N ILE A 121 -10.84 -7.16 7.79
CA ILE A 121 -9.52 -7.40 7.20
C ILE A 121 -8.76 -6.08 7.19
N TYR A 122 -7.63 -6.05 7.89
CA TYR A 122 -6.72 -4.92 7.92
C TYR A 122 -5.55 -5.21 7.00
N THR A 123 -5.23 -4.29 6.10
CA THR A 123 -4.14 -4.44 5.14
C THR A 123 -3.03 -3.44 5.42
N GLN A 124 -1.78 -3.83 5.14
CA GLN A 124 -0.61 -2.96 5.21
C GLN A 124 -0.83 -1.70 4.36
N THR A 125 -0.46 -0.52 4.89
CA THR A 125 -0.69 0.76 4.23
C THR A 125 0.58 1.50 3.85
N GLY A 126 0.41 2.63 3.15
CA GLY A 126 1.50 3.55 2.81
C GLY A 126 1.88 4.49 3.96
N THR A 127 1.28 4.36 5.15
CA THR A 127 1.67 5.17 6.31
C THR A 127 2.89 4.57 6.99
N GLN A 128 3.97 5.35 7.05
CA GLN A 128 5.23 4.94 7.66
C GLN A 128 5.28 5.30 9.14
N ILE A 129 6.02 4.50 9.91
CA ILE A 129 6.26 4.68 11.33
C ILE A 129 7.69 4.26 11.68
N THR A 130 8.37 5.01 12.54
CA THR A 130 9.70 4.61 13.02
C THR A 130 9.59 3.71 14.26
N PRO A 131 10.61 2.89 14.57
CA PRO A 131 10.72 2.13 15.81
C PRO A 131 10.35 2.90 17.09
N GLU A 132 10.85 4.13 17.22
CA GLU A 132 10.66 4.98 18.40
C GLU A 132 9.21 5.44 18.51
N ILE A 133 8.63 5.89 17.39
CA ILE A 133 7.23 6.32 17.31
C ILE A 133 6.29 5.14 17.55
N ALA A 134 6.58 3.96 16.97
CA ALA A 134 5.81 2.75 17.21
C ALA A 134 5.73 2.40 18.70
N LYS A 135 6.84 2.53 19.44
CA LYS A 135 6.86 2.30 20.90
C LYS A 135 5.99 3.32 21.65
N GLN A 136 5.95 4.57 21.20
CA GLN A 136 5.14 5.64 21.80
C GLN A 136 3.65 5.44 21.53
N LEU A 137 3.28 5.16 20.28
CA LEU A 137 1.90 5.02 19.82
C LEU A 137 1.29 3.66 20.14
N ARG A 138 2.07 2.66 20.56
CA ARG A 138 1.55 1.36 21.00
C ARG A 138 0.52 1.51 22.13
N GLY A 139 -0.71 1.11 21.84
CA GLY A 139 -1.82 1.03 22.77
C GLY A 139 -1.96 -0.34 23.43
N ASP A 140 -3.20 -0.77 23.58
CA ASP A 140 -3.56 -2.04 24.22
C ASP A 140 -3.31 -3.22 23.29
N LYS A 141 -2.87 -4.34 23.86
CA LYS A 141 -2.66 -5.58 23.09
C LYS A 141 -4.01 -6.18 22.72
N LEU A 142 -4.24 -6.33 21.43
CA LEU A 142 -5.43 -6.96 20.85
C LEU A 142 -5.30 -8.49 20.79
N GLY A 143 -4.07 -8.98 20.63
CA GLY A 143 -3.76 -10.40 20.67
C GLY A 143 -2.45 -10.73 19.99
N ARG A 144 -2.31 -11.98 19.54
CA ARG A 144 -1.19 -12.45 18.74
C ARG A 144 -1.73 -13.01 17.44
N SER A 145 -1.23 -12.52 16.31
CA SER A 145 -1.60 -13.03 15.00
C SER A 145 -1.16 -14.48 14.84
N LYS A 146 -1.92 -15.22 14.03
CA LYS A 146 -1.69 -16.62 13.69
C LYS A 146 -1.29 -16.66 12.23
N SER A 147 -0.14 -17.26 11.96
CA SER A 147 0.21 -17.64 10.59
C SER A 147 -0.84 -18.64 10.07
N GLY A 148 -1.21 -18.53 8.80
CA GLY A 148 -2.14 -19.49 8.20
C GLY A 148 -2.92 -18.99 6.99
N ILE A 149 -2.96 -17.67 6.76
CA ILE A 149 -3.53 -17.15 5.52
C ILE A 149 -2.46 -17.22 4.43
N THR A 150 -2.81 -17.87 3.31
CA THR A 150 -1.98 -18.00 2.12
C THR A 150 -2.84 -17.77 0.88
N GLU A 151 -2.23 -17.76 -0.31
CA GLU A 151 -2.95 -17.71 -1.61
C GLU A 151 -3.96 -18.86 -1.82
N TRP A 152 -3.96 -19.87 -0.95
CA TRP A 152 -4.85 -21.04 -1.01
C TRP A 152 -5.92 -21.04 0.08
N SER A 153 -6.03 -19.95 0.85
CA SER A 153 -7.00 -19.83 1.93
C SER A 153 -8.41 -19.58 1.40
N THR A 154 -9.36 -20.26 2.02
CA THR A 154 -10.80 -20.05 1.82
C THR A 154 -11.33 -19.02 2.81
N SER A 155 -12.55 -18.52 2.62
CA SER A 155 -13.21 -17.61 3.56
C SER A 155 -13.24 -18.13 5.00
N ASP A 156 -13.31 -19.45 5.18
CA ASP A 156 -13.35 -20.10 6.50
C ASP A 156 -12.01 -20.01 7.26
N ASP A 157 -10.91 -19.76 6.55
CA ASP A 157 -9.57 -19.61 7.14
C ASP A 157 -9.37 -18.22 7.79
N TYR A 158 -10.27 -17.26 7.54
CA TYR A 158 -10.26 -15.90 8.09
C TYR A 158 -10.81 -15.86 9.51
N THR A 159 -10.21 -16.68 10.38
CA THR A 159 -10.52 -16.69 11.80
C THR A 159 -9.87 -15.49 12.50
N GLU A 160 -10.36 -15.15 13.70
CA GLU A 160 -9.82 -14.06 14.49
C GLU A 160 -8.29 -14.16 14.65
N LEU A 161 -7.61 -13.07 14.28
CA LEU A 161 -6.16 -12.89 14.25
C LEU A 161 -5.41 -13.75 13.23
N ALA A 162 -6.09 -14.40 12.28
CA ALA A 162 -5.42 -15.00 11.13
C ALA A 162 -4.70 -13.93 10.29
N SER A 163 -3.50 -14.23 9.80
CA SER A 163 -2.66 -13.25 9.10
C SER A 163 -1.74 -13.88 8.03
N THR A 164 -1.28 -13.03 7.12
CA THR A 164 -0.16 -13.34 6.19
C THR A 164 1.20 -12.94 6.76
N ILE A 165 1.23 -12.15 7.84
CA ILE A 165 2.46 -11.57 8.42
C ILE A 165 3.17 -12.50 9.43
N GLY A 166 2.69 -13.74 9.56
CA GLY A 166 3.15 -14.67 10.59
C GLY A 166 2.67 -14.31 11.99
N GLU A 167 3.38 -14.81 13.01
CA GLU A 167 3.02 -14.57 14.41
C GLU A 167 3.66 -13.29 14.96
N MET A 168 2.85 -12.26 15.16
CA MET A 168 3.24 -10.99 15.74
C MET A 168 2.21 -10.56 16.79
N ASP A 169 2.63 -9.80 17.78
CA ASP A 169 1.66 -9.20 18.71
C ASP A 169 0.98 -8.01 18.02
N ILE A 170 -0.34 -7.94 18.14
CA ILE A 170 -1.17 -6.91 17.51
C ILE A 170 -1.68 -5.96 18.60
N PHE A 171 -1.65 -4.66 18.33
CA PHE A 171 -1.99 -3.60 19.28
C PHE A 171 -2.92 -2.57 18.65
N THR A 172 -3.70 -1.88 19.49
CA THR A 172 -4.32 -0.61 19.11
C THR A 172 -3.24 0.47 18.94
N VAL A 173 -3.57 1.53 18.20
CA VAL A 173 -2.68 2.69 18.01
C VAL A 173 -3.29 3.90 18.72
N LYS A 174 -2.55 4.49 19.65
CA LYS A 174 -3.01 5.68 20.39
C LYS A 174 -3.32 6.81 19.42
N GLY A 175 -4.48 7.43 19.60
CA GLY A 175 -4.97 8.50 18.73
C GLY A 175 -5.71 8.03 17.49
N TYR A 176 -5.90 6.72 17.31
CA TYR A 176 -6.65 6.15 16.19
C TYR A 176 -7.75 5.20 16.68
N ASP A 177 -8.82 5.12 15.90
CA ASP A 177 -9.87 4.11 16.10
C ASP A 177 -9.32 2.72 15.73
N ALA A 178 -9.52 1.75 16.62
CA ALA A 178 -9.10 0.37 16.39
C ALA A 178 -9.88 -0.31 15.26
N ASP A 179 -11.09 0.19 14.93
CA ASP A 179 -11.84 -0.24 13.74
C ASP A 179 -11.21 0.28 12.42
N PHE A 180 -10.33 1.29 12.52
CA PHE A 180 -9.61 1.82 11.37
C PHE A 180 -8.17 1.33 11.29
N ARG A 181 -7.39 1.49 12.37
CA ARG A 181 -5.93 1.26 12.36
C ARG A 181 -5.47 0.42 13.55
N ILE A 182 -4.70 -0.62 13.23
CA ILE A 182 -4.00 -1.48 14.19
C ILE A 182 -2.52 -1.55 13.84
N MET A 183 -1.71 -2.05 14.76
CA MET A 183 -0.26 -2.16 14.58
C MET A 183 0.24 -3.56 14.95
N SER A 184 1.05 -4.16 14.08
CA SER A 184 1.91 -5.27 14.48
C SER A 184 3.13 -4.72 15.20
N TYR A 185 3.59 -5.39 16.25
CA TYR A 185 4.76 -4.95 17.01
C TYR A 185 5.53 -6.14 17.56
N MET A 186 6.83 -6.15 17.34
CA MET A 186 7.77 -7.09 17.95
C MET A 186 9.05 -6.34 18.34
N GLU A 187 9.61 -6.69 19.49
CA GLU A 187 10.96 -6.27 19.89
C GLU A 187 11.82 -7.54 19.98
N HIS A 188 12.89 -7.61 19.18
CA HIS A 188 13.82 -8.73 19.17
C HIS A 188 15.25 -8.20 19.15
N ASP A 189 16.08 -8.64 20.11
CA ASP A 189 17.47 -8.20 20.26
C ASP A 189 17.67 -6.67 20.30
N GLY A 190 16.67 -5.94 20.82
CA GLY A 190 16.67 -4.47 20.90
C GLY A 190 16.25 -3.76 19.61
N GLU A 191 15.96 -4.51 18.55
CA GLU A 191 15.36 -4.00 17.32
C GLU A 191 13.83 -4.08 17.39
N VAL A 192 13.17 -3.01 16.98
CA VAL A 192 11.70 -2.94 16.93
C VAL A 192 11.25 -3.11 15.50
N TYR A 193 10.36 -4.06 15.30
CA TYR A 193 9.66 -4.34 14.05
C TYR A 193 8.20 -3.95 14.25
N ALA A 194 7.74 -2.93 13.53
CA ALA A 194 6.36 -2.46 13.64
C ALA A 194 5.83 -2.00 12.30
N GLU A 195 4.59 -2.37 12.00
CA GLU A 195 3.87 -1.96 10.79
C GLU A 195 2.42 -1.60 11.12
N LEU A 196 1.87 -0.67 10.34
CA LEU A 196 0.48 -0.25 10.45
C LEU A 196 -0.38 -1.00 9.45
N TYR A 197 -1.58 -1.39 9.88
CA TYR A 197 -2.59 -2.03 9.04
C TYR A 197 -3.92 -1.31 9.23
N GLU A 198 -4.64 -1.14 8.12
CA GLU A 198 -5.90 -0.41 8.13
C GLU A 198 -7.04 -1.13 7.43
N HIS A 199 -8.22 -0.88 7.95
CA HIS A 199 -9.48 -1.37 7.43
C HIS A 199 -10.00 -0.44 6.32
N LEU A 200 -9.65 -0.79 5.07
CA LEU A 200 -9.99 -0.02 3.86
C LEU A 200 -10.93 -0.78 2.91
N ASN A 201 -11.66 -1.77 3.42
CA ASN A 201 -12.57 -2.65 2.66
C ASN A 201 -13.85 -2.93 3.46
N GLY A 202 -14.89 -3.48 2.82
CA GLY A 202 -16.17 -3.73 3.51
C GLY A 202 -16.89 -2.47 3.99
N ILE A 203 -16.57 -1.31 3.40
CA ILE A 203 -17.06 0.02 3.80
C ILE A 203 -17.74 0.71 2.61
N THR A 204 -18.59 1.69 2.90
CA THR A 204 -19.12 2.61 1.88
C THR A 204 -18.51 3.98 2.09
N VAL A 205 -17.92 4.53 1.03
CA VAL A 205 -17.24 5.83 1.00
C VAL A 205 -18.15 6.81 0.30
N ALA A 206 -18.71 7.76 1.04
CA ALA A 206 -19.52 8.84 0.50
C ALA A 206 -18.67 10.06 0.13
N LYS A 207 -17.60 10.31 0.89
CA LYS A 207 -16.63 11.39 0.61
C LYS A 207 -15.24 11.11 1.17
N GLY A 208 -14.29 11.98 0.86
CA GLY A 208 -12.91 11.92 1.34
C GLY A 208 -12.76 11.65 2.83
N GLU A 209 -13.56 12.32 3.66
CA GLU A 209 -13.53 12.23 5.12
C GLU A 209 -13.66 10.79 5.64
N ASP A 210 -14.40 9.91 4.96
CA ASP A 210 -14.64 8.53 5.40
C ASP A 210 -13.36 7.68 5.47
N ILE A 211 -12.31 8.07 4.72
CA ILE A 211 -10.98 7.44 4.78
C ILE A 211 -9.92 8.47 5.20
N ILE A 212 -9.81 9.59 4.49
CA ILE A 212 -8.78 10.60 4.71
C ILE A 212 -8.95 11.28 6.08
N GLY A 213 -10.19 11.43 6.55
CA GLY A 213 -10.48 11.97 7.89
C GLY A 213 -9.92 11.10 9.02
N LYS A 214 -9.80 9.78 8.79
CA LYS A 214 -9.26 8.83 9.77
C LYS A 214 -7.73 8.86 9.85
N LEU A 215 -7.06 9.57 8.94
CA LEU A 215 -5.60 9.72 8.90
C LEU A 215 -5.08 10.85 9.80
N ASN A 216 -5.97 11.59 10.48
CA ASN A 216 -5.62 12.72 11.35
C ASN A 216 -4.81 13.83 10.66
N LEU A 217 -4.93 14.03 9.34
CA LEU A 217 -4.17 15.07 8.62
C LEU A 217 -4.53 16.49 9.09
N MET A 218 -5.81 16.78 9.28
CA MET A 218 -6.30 18.13 9.56
C MET A 218 -5.72 18.68 10.87
N GLY A 219 -5.00 19.80 10.80
CA GLY A 219 -4.41 20.46 11.96
C GLY A 219 -3.19 19.76 12.59
N ASN A 220 -2.78 18.58 12.09
CA ASN A 220 -1.66 17.82 12.66
C ASN A 220 -0.45 17.68 11.74
N MET A 221 -0.45 18.29 10.55
CA MET A 221 0.72 18.28 9.67
C MET A 221 1.86 19.10 10.26
N THR A 222 3.08 18.56 10.21
CA THR A 222 4.31 19.23 10.68
C THR A 222 5.28 19.53 9.54
N SER A 223 5.34 18.66 8.53
CA SER A 223 6.10 18.90 7.31
C SER A 223 5.53 18.11 6.16
N VAL A 224 5.80 18.60 4.94
CA VAL A 224 5.29 18.00 3.71
C VAL A 224 6.45 17.90 2.74
N LYS A 225 6.63 16.72 2.18
CA LYS A 225 7.64 16.44 1.16
C LYS A 225 6.98 15.81 -0.04
N TRP A 226 7.65 15.87 -1.17
CA TRP A 226 7.16 15.23 -2.38
C TRP A 226 8.31 14.72 -3.24
N GLN A 227 7.98 13.80 -4.14
CA GLN A 227 8.89 13.40 -5.23
C GLN A 227 8.10 13.05 -6.49
N ASP A 228 8.79 13.10 -7.63
CA ASP A 228 8.24 12.70 -8.93
C ASP A 228 8.20 11.16 -9.08
N PHE A 229 7.47 10.72 -10.10
CA PHE A 229 7.32 9.30 -10.39
C PHE A 229 8.65 8.60 -10.66
N ASP A 230 9.55 9.20 -11.43
CA ASP A 230 10.83 8.56 -11.79
C ASP A 230 11.69 8.33 -10.55
N SER A 231 11.78 9.33 -9.67
CA SER A 231 12.52 9.21 -8.41
C SER A 231 11.94 8.13 -7.50
N TRP A 232 10.61 8.05 -7.41
CA TRP A 232 9.92 6.99 -6.66
C TRP A 232 10.15 5.61 -7.28
N ASN A 233 9.95 5.48 -8.59
CA ASN A 233 10.01 4.21 -9.32
C ASN A 233 11.43 3.63 -9.34
N MET A 234 12.44 4.50 -9.36
CA MET A 234 13.85 4.10 -9.31
C MET A 234 14.39 3.96 -7.87
N GLY A 235 13.57 4.23 -6.85
CA GLY A 235 13.97 4.16 -5.44
C GLY A 235 15.06 5.17 -5.07
N GLU A 236 15.15 6.28 -5.80
CA GLU A 236 16.19 7.30 -5.58
C GLU A 236 15.91 8.17 -4.35
N ASN A 237 14.64 8.25 -3.93
CA ASN A 237 14.16 9.02 -2.78
C ASN A 237 14.61 10.50 -2.81
N LYS A 238 14.53 11.15 -3.98
CA LYS A 238 14.83 12.59 -4.15
C LYS A 238 13.66 13.43 -3.65
N LEU A 239 13.44 13.37 -2.34
CA LEU A 239 12.41 14.13 -1.65
C LEU A 239 12.74 15.62 -1.69
N ARG A 240 11.76 16.42 -2.11
CA ARG A 240 11.78 17.89 -2.07
C ARG A 240 10.78 18.35 -1.01
N GLU A 241 11.16 19.37 -0.25
CA GLU A 241 10.27 19.97 0.73
C GLU A 241 9.20 20.81 0.01
N LEU A 242 8.01 20.83 0.59
CA LEU A 242 6.93 21.72 0.20
C LEU A 242 6.54 22.48 1.47
N SER A 243 6.53 23.82 1.39
CA SER A 243 6.13 24.63 2.55
C SER A 243 4.72 24.22 2.98
N ALA A 244 4.56 23.87 4.26
CA ALA A 244 3.27 23.44 4.82
C ALA A 244 2.33 24.63 5.07
N ASP A 245 2.16 25.46 4.04
CA ASP A 245 1.48 26.73 4.08
C ASP A 245 -0.01 26.59 3.70
N ALA A 246 -0.70 27.70 3.49
CA ALA A 246 -2.15 27.77 3.27
C ALA A 246 -2.60 26.91 2.08
N GLU A 247 -1.78 26.74 1.05
CA GLU A 247 -2.08 25.95 -0.14
C GLU A 247 -2.17 24.46 0.16
N VAL A 248 -1.30 23.93 1.04
CA VAL A 248 -1.35 22.52 1.43
C VAL A 248 -2.53 22.27 2.36
N GLN A 249 -2.80 23.22 3.27
CA GLN A 249 -3.97 23.15 4.14
C GLN A 249 -5.26 23.13 3.30
N ALA A 250 -5.38 24.03 2.32
CA ALA A 250 -6.51 24.05 1.39
C ALA A 250 -6.64 22.76 0.57
N PHE A 251 -5.52 22.15 0.16
CA PHE A 251 -5.53 20.84 -0.48
C PHE A 251 -6.08 19.74 0.44
N VAL A 252 -5.62 19.68 1.69
CA VAL A 252 -6.10 18.69 2.66
C VAL A 252 -7.58 18.91 2.99
N GLU A 253 -8.01 20.15 3.17
CA GLU A 253 -9.43 20.50 3.34
C GLU A 253 -10.28 20.05 2.15
N ALA A 254 -9.84 20.34 0.93
CA ALA A 254 -10.52 19.87 -0.28
C ALA A 254 -10.53 18.34 -0.39
N LEU A 255 -9.47 17.68 0.07
CA LEU A 255 -9.37 16.22 0.06
C LEU A 255 -10.37 15.56 1.03
N TYR A 256 -10.74 16.20 2.14
CA TYR A 256 -11.77 15.70 3.05
C TYR A 256 -13.18 15.73 2.42
N GLU A 257 -13.43 16.70 1.54
CA GLU A 257 -14.70 16.82 0.82
C GLU A 257 -14.67 16.19 -0.58
N ALA A 258 -13.55 15.55 -0.95
CA ALA A 258 -13.34 15.03 -2.28
C ALA A 258 -14.32 13.91 -2.65
N LYS A 259 -14.66 13.87 -3.95
CA LYS A 259 -15.57 12.88 -4.52
C LYS A 259 -14.88 11.51 -4.59
N PRO A 260 -15.50 10.44 -4.06
CA PRO A 260 -14.97 9.09 -4.23
C PRO A 260 -15.27 8.59 -5.64
N ILE A 261 -14.28 7.95 -6.26
CA ILE A 261 -14.37 7.32 -7.58
C ILE A 261 -13.88 5.89 -7.44
N ALA A 262 -14.69 4.92 -7.85
CA ALA A 262 -14.31 3.51 -7.86
C ALA A 262 -13.03 3.31 -8.67
N ALA A 263 -12.12 2.48 -8.18
CA ALA A 263 -10.83 2.29 -8.82
C ALA A 263 -10.89 1.50 -10.14
N GLU A 264 -11.77 0.50 -10.22
CA GLU A 264 -11.81 -0.43 -11.36
C GLU A 264 -11.96 0.27 -12.72
N PRO A 265 -12.91 1.21 -12.92
CA PRO A 265 -13.02 1.91 -14.21
C PRO A 265 -11.78 2.74 -14.55
N LEU A 266 -11.09 3.28 -13.54
CA LEU A 266 -9.85 4.05 -13.76
C LEU A 266 -8.67 3.14 -14.11
N PHE A 267 -8.64 1.92 -13.57
CA PHE A 267 -7.66 0.91 -13.95
C PHE A 267 -7.84 0.48 -15.41
N GLU A 268 -9.07 0.19 -15.84
CA GLU A 268 -9.39 -0.15 -17.24
C GLU A 268 -9.00 0.98 -18.22
N GLN A 269 -9.06 2.22 -17.76
CA GLN A 269 -8.65 3.41 -18.51
C GLN A 269 -7.14 3.68 -18.47
N GLY A 270 -6.35 2.83 -17.82
CA GLY A 270 -4.90 2.96 -17.77
C GLY A 270 -4.42 4.14 -16.91
N ILE A 271 -5.06 4.44 -15.78
CA ILE A 271 -4.62 5.53 -14.88
C ILE A 271 -3.13 5.46 -14.50
N TYR A 272 -2.55 4.25 -14.46
CA TYR A 272 -1.12 4.00 -14.21
C TYR A 272 -0.23 4.03 -15.44
N GLU A 273 -0.81 3.93 -16.63
CA GLU A 273 -0.11 3.98 -17.91
C GLU A 273 0.07 5.41 -18.40
N THR A 274 -0.39 6.38 -17.61
CA THR A 274 -0.07 7.80 -17.76
C THR A 274 1.42 8.04 -17.60
N GLY A 275 1.97 8.99 -18.37
CA GLY A 275 3.41 9.26 -18.37
C GLY A 275 3.95 9.69 -17.00
N PRO A 276 5.27 9.56 -16.73
CA PRO A 276 5.88 9.92 -15.45
C PRO A 276 5.55 11.32 -14.93
N SER A 277 5.36 12.28 -15.84
CA SER A 277 5.00 13.66 -15.51
C SER A 277 3.57 13.83 -14.98
N GLU A 278 2.72 12.82 -15.09
CA GLU A 278 1.33 12.85 -14.63
C GLU A 278 1.17 12.37 -13.19
N GLN A 279 2.25 11.93 -12.55
CA GLN A 279 2.20 11.28 -11.25
C GLN A 279 3.24 11.82 -10.27
N LYS A 280 2.80 12.09 -9.05
CA LYS A 280 3.65 12.56 -7.94
C LYS A 280 3.28 11.86 -6.64
N PHE A 281 4.20 11.84 -5.71
CA PHE A 281 4.01 11.26 -4.38
C PHE A 281 4.20 12.34 -3.34
N LEU A 282 3.23 12.48 -2.44
CA LEU A 282 3.24 13.41 -1.33
C LEU A 282 3.44 12.62 -0.03
N TYR A 283 4.29 13.13 0.85
CA TYR A 283 4.65 12.55 2.14
C TYR A 283 4.36 13.60 3.21
N ILE A 284 3.42 13.29 4.11
CA ILE A 284 2.90 14.23 5.09
C ILE A 284 3.27 13.71 6.48
N GLN A 285 4.22 14.38 7.14
CA GLN A 285 4.62 14.06 8.50
C GLN A 285 3.64 14.67 9.50
N LEU A 286 3.13 13.85 10.42
CA LEU A 286 2.18 14.27 11.45
C LEU A 286 2.86 14.52 12.81
N GLN A 287 2.17 15.26 13.68
CA GLN A 287 2.60 15.57 15.05
C GLN A 287 2.83 14.33 15.90
N ASP A 288 2.14 13.23 15.61
CA ASP A 288 2.30 11.94 16.29
C ASP A 288 3.53 11.15 15.81
N GLY A 289 4.25 11.65 14.80
CA GLY A 289 5.45 11.03 14.24
C GLY A 289 5.19 10.07 13.09
N THR A 290 3.94 9.82 12.69
CA THR A 290 3.63 9.01 11.49
C THR A 290 3.76 9.83 10.20
N GLU A 291 4.08 9.18 9.09
CA GLU A 291 4.18 9.82 7.76
C GLU A 291 3.18 9.19 6.79
N VAL A 292 2.21 9.98 6.31
CA VAL A 292 1.19 9.54 5.35
C VAL A 292 1.68 9.75 3.92
N GLN A 293 1.67 8.70 3.11
CA GLN A 293 1.94 8.78 1.68
C GLN A 293 0.65 8.88 0.86
N LEU A 294 0.56 9.85 -0.03
CA LEU A 294 -0.49 9.99 -1.05
C LEU A 294 0.12 9.93 -2.44
N ARG A 295 -0.56 9.25 -3.37
CA ARG A 295 -0.22 9.28 -4.81
C ARG A 295 -1.19 10.19 -5.54
N LEU A 296 -0.65 11.14 -6.29
CA LEU A 296 -1.40 12.17 -7.00
C LEU A 296 -1.33 11.89 -8.50
N PHE A 297 -2.45 12.08 -9.19
CA PHE A 297 -2.58 11.96 -10.64
C PHE A 297 -3.07 13.29 -11.20
N LYS A 298 -2.22 13.96 -11.98
CA LYS A 298 -2.53 15.26 -12.58
C LYS A 298 -3.78 15.16 -13.45
N GLY A 299 -3.76 14.15 -14.30
CA GLY A 299 -4.89 13.69 -15.06
C GLY A 299 -6.11 13.37 -14.19
N GLY A 300 -7.15 14.20 -14.27
CA GLY A 300 -8.42 13.99 -13.58
C GLY A 300 -8.40 14.42 -12.11
N GLN A 301 -7.26 14.95 -11.65
CA GLN A 301 -7.07 15.53 -10.31
C GLN A 301 -7.38 14.52 -9.20
N TYR A 302 -6.86 13.30 -9.37
CA TYR A 302 -7.12 12.20 -8.46
C TYR A 302 -6.02 12.07 -7.40
N VAL A 303 -6.43 11.66 -6.20
CA VAL A 303 -5.55 11.27 -5.11
C VAL A 303 -5.88 9.84 -4.70
N ARG A 304 -4.85 9.00 -4.56
CA ARG A 304 -4.98 7.64 -4.03
C ARG A 304 -4.23 7.52 -2.72
N TYR A 305 -4.89 6.93 -1.73
CA TYR A 305 -4.28 6.55 -0.47
C TYR A 305 -4.13 5.03 -0.38
N ALA A 306 -2.90 4.58 -0.13
CA ALA A 306 -2.55 3.16 0.02
C ALA A 306 -3.17 2.28 -1.09
N ASN A 307 -3.60 1.08 -0.73
CA ASN A 307 -4.23 0.12 -1.62
C ASN A 307 -5.76 0.23 -1.65
N ALA A 308 -6.35 1.30 -1.09
CA ALA A 308 -7.78 1.49 -1.13
C ALA A 308 -8.28 1.43 -2.60
N PRO A 309 -9.33 0.65 -2.91
CA PRO A 309 -9.91 0.54 -4.26
C PRO A 309 -10.84 1.73 -4.56
N VAL A 310 -10.42 2.92 -4.16
CA VAL A 310 -11.11 4.19 -4.39
C VAL A 310 -10.07 5.29 -4.62
N PHE A 311 -10.39 6.22 -5.52
CA PHE A 311 -9.67 7.45 -5.74
C PHE A 311 -10.52 8.62 -5.25
N PHE A 312 -9.85 9.69 -4.83
CA PHE A 312 -10.49 10.94 -4.43
C PHE A 312 -10.26 11.97 -5.52
N GLN A 313 -11.33 12.35 -6.21
CA GLN A 313 -11.30 13.41 -7.21
C GLN A 313 -11.50 14.76 -6.53
N LEU A 314 -10.53 15.65 -6.68
CA LEU A 314 -10.67 17.04 -6.28
C LEU A 314 -11.19 17.83 -7.48
N GLU A 315 -12.37 18.43 -7.35
CA GLU A 315 -12.84 19.40 -8.33
C GLU A 315 -12.25 20.78 -7.98
N GLY A 316 -11.25 21.25 -8.72
CA GLY A 316 -10.94 22.68 -8.78
C GLY A 316 -9.53 23.11 -8.39
N ALA A 317 -9.45 24.33 -7.84
CA ALA A 317 -8.19 25.08 -7.72
C ALA A 317 -7.19 24.42 -6.76
N ALA A 318 -7.65 23.75 -5.70
CA ALA A 318 -6.78 23.23 -4.64
C ALA A 318 -5.75 22.21 -5.16
N PHE A 319 -6.18 21.26 -6.01
CA PHE A 319 -5.26 20.29 -6.62
C PHE A 319 -4.29 20.99 -7.58
N THR A 320 -4.80 21.86 -8.45
CA THR A 320 -3.99 22.55 -9.46
C THR A 320 -2.92 23.44 -8.82
N THR A 321 -3.28 24.16 -7.75
CA THR A 321 -2.34 24.98 -6.98
C THR A 321 -1.25 24.13 -6.34
N LEU A 322 -1.61 23.06 -5.62
CA LEU A 322 -0.62 22.16 -5.03
C LEU A 322 0.31 21.56 -6.10
N TRP A 323 -0.26 21.16 -7.24
CA TRP A 323 0.50 20.57 -8.33
C TRP A 323 1.55 21.54 -8.89
N GLY A 324 1.17 22.82 -9.07
CA GLY A 324 2.06 23.89 -9.53
C GLY A 324 3.23 24.14 -8.59
N LEU A 325 3.01 24.11 -7.27
CA LEU A 325 4.09 24.21 -6.27
C LEU A 325 5.14 23.09 -6.38
N MET A 326 4.77 21.97 -7.02
CA MET A 326 5.66 20.85 -7.28
C MET A 326 6.23 20.88 -8.72
N GLU A 327 6.00 21.91 -9.51
CA GLU A 327 6.64 22.09 -10.83
C GLU A 327 7.76 23.14 -10.80
N GLU A 328 7.86 23.90 -9.71
CA GLU A 328 8.90 24.90 -9.41
C GLU A 328 10.16 24.28 -8.79
#